data_AF-A0A958JU50-F1
#
_entry.id   AF-A0A958JU50-F1
#
_cell.length_a   1.000
_cell.length_b   1.000
_cell.length_c   1.000
_cell.angle_alpha   90.00
_cell.angle_beta   90.00
_cell.angle_gamma   90.00
#
_symmetry.space_group_name_H-M   'P 1'
#
loop_
_entity.id
_entity.type
_entity.pdbx_description
1 polymer ?
#
loop_
_entity_poly.entity_id
_entity_poly.type
_entity_poly.pdbx_seq_one_letter_code
_entity_poly.pdbx_strand_id
1 'polypeptide(L)'
;MQVSRLEIFGFKSFMERLILPLKGGVTGVVGPNGCGKSNIVDALRWVLGETNARSLRGGLLEDVIFNGTDKLRPLGLAEVSLTISSESDSLYNDIVASSKEGELEAQLEEADAQIQEVASKLKKLQEDAEKPAPSAELESELEEVVTTEDEETVVVHQHVAADPEKEEGENSVPLRSSPPKLRVIEGGESFEESHEEEIDDEQEQAHNPLVSEQVLNQKFGWLKGVSEVQVTRRLYRSGEAEFFLNRTPCRLRDLKEFFRVVGISARTFTIVAQG
;
A
#
# COMPACT_ATOMS: atom_id res chain seq x y z
N MET A 1 7.34 -6.82 4.02
CA MET A 1 6.12 -6.42 4.75
C MET A 1 4.91 -6.52 3.86
N GLN A 2 3.78 -7.02 4.37
CA GLN A 2 2.55 -7.21 3.61
C GLN A 2 1.30 -6.97 4.47
N VAL A 3 0.20 -6.60 3.81
CA VAL A 3 -1.11 -6.64 4.47
C VAL A 3 -1.59 -8.08 4.50
N SER A 4 -1.80 -8.62 5.70
CA SER A 4 -2.12 -10.03 5.92
C SER A 4 -3.61 -10.30 6.10
N ARG A 5 -4.36 -9.32 6.61
CA ARG A 5 -5.76 -9.53 7.00
C ARG A 5 -6.55 -8.22 7.04
N LEU A 6 -7.77 -8.28 6.53
CA LEU A 6 -8.77 -7.24 6.69
C LEU A 6 -9.99 -7.83 7.43
N GLU A 7 -10.33 -7.27 8.57
CA GLU A 7 -11.53 -7.60 9.33
C GLU A 7 -12.54 -6.46 9.23
N ILE A 8 -13.79 -6.80 8.93
CA ILE A 8 -14.87 -5.82 8.72
C ILE A 8 -16.08 -6.25 9.53
N PHE A 9 -16.67 -5.34 10.29
CA PHE A 9 -17.89 -5.58 11.05
C PHE A 9 -18.77 -4.33 11.08
N GLY A 10 -20.06 -4.51 10.80
CA GLY A 10 -21.03 -3.41 10.77
C GLY A 10 -20.75 -2.32 9.74
N PHE A 11 -19.82 -2.54 8.79
CA PHE A 11 -19.44 -1.57 7.78
C PHE A 11 -20.25 -1.77 6.50
N LYS A 12 -21.04 -0.78 6.11
CA LYS A 12 -21.90 -0.81 4.91
C LYS A 12 -22.66 -2.13 4.83
N SER A 13 -22.51 -2.90 3.75
CA SER A 13 -23.21 -4.18 3.55
C SER A 13 -22.78 -5.31 4.51
N PHE A 14 -21.70 -5.15 5.27
CA PHE A 14 -21.15 -6.20 6.14
C PHE A 14 -21.73 -6.11 7.55
N MET A 15 -22.96 -6.61 7.74
CA MET A 15 -23.57 -6.70 9.07
C MET A 15 -22.78 -7.64 10.00
N GLU A 16 -22.41 -8.80 9.49
CA GLU A 16 -21.63 -9.79 10.24
C GLU A 16 -20.13 -9.58 10.06
N ARG A 17 -19.33 -10.16 10.97
CA ARG A 17 -17.88 -10.05 10.90
C ARG A 17 -17.36 -10.84 9.70
N LEU A 18 -16.78 -10.12 8.73
CA LEU A 18 -16.02 -10.69 7.63
C LEU A 18 -14.53 -10.65 7.99
N ILE A 19 -13.85 -11.80 7.87
CA ILE A 19 -12.40 -11.91 7.98
C ILE A 19 -11.86 -12.28 6.61
N LEU A 20 -11.17 -11.35 5.97
CA LEU A 20 -10.57 -11.54 4.66
C LEU A 20 -9.04 -11.70 4.81
N PRO A 21 -8.50 -12.93 4.71
CA PRO A 21 -7.06 -13.12 4.63
C PRO A 21 -6.55 -12.56 3.30
N LEU A 22 -5.54 -11.70 3.38
CA LEU A 22 -4.84 -11.13 2.24
C LEU A 22 -3.48 -11.82 2.18
N LYS A 23 -3.26 -12.61 1.13
CA LYS A 23 -1.97 -13.27 0.90
C LYS A 23 -1.14 -12.40 -0.03
N GLY A 24 0.17 -12.53 0.06
CA GLY A 24 1.09 -11.93 -0.91
C GLY A 24 0.73 -12.30 -2.35
N GLY A 25 0.99 -11.37 -3.27
CA GLY A 25 0.61 -11.49 -4.67
C GLY A 25 -0.76 -10.88 -4.98
N VAL A 26 -1.52 -11.51 -5.87
CA VAL A 26 -2.79 -10.99 -6.38
C VAL A 26 -3.97 -11.66 -5.66
N THR A 27 -4.76 -10.88 -4.93
CA THR A 27 -6.01 -11.34 -4.32
C THR A 27 -7.21 -10.91 -5.18
N GLY A 28 -7.95 -11.88 -5.71
CA GLY A 28 -9.19 -11.63 -6.47
C GLY A 28 -10.43 -11.77 -5.58
N VAL A 29 -11.31 -10.77 -5.60
CA VAL A 29 -12.63 -10.85 -4.96
C VAL A 29 -13.72 -10.82 -6.02
N VAL A 30 -14.47 -11.93 -6.14
CA VAL A 30 -15.51 -12.11 -7.15
C VAL A 30 -16.88 -12.36 -6.52
N GLY A 31 -17.93 -12.01 -7.24
CA GLY A 31 -19.31 -12.20 -6.79
C GLY A 31 -20.32 -11.40 -7.61
N PRO A 32 -21.65 -11.64 -7.42
CA PRO A 32 -22.71 -10.96 -8.15
C PRO A 32 -22.71 -9.43 -7.94
N ASN A 33 -23.41 -8.70 -8.81
CA ASN A 33 -23.58 -7.25 -8.63
C ASN A 33 -24.38 -6.94 -7.36
N GLY A 34 -23.99 -5.89 -6.65
CA GLY A 34 -24.63 -5.48 -5.40
C GLY A 34 -24.27 -6.29 -4.16
N CYS A 35 -23.43 -7.34 -4.24
CA CYS A 35 -23.06 -8.15 -3.06
C CYS A 35 -22.08 -7.46 -2.09
N GLY A 36 -21.61 -6.24 -2.40
CA GLY A 36 -20.73 -5.48 -1.52
C GLY A 36 -19.23 -5.59 -1.81
N LYS A 37 -18.81 -6.16 -2.96
CA LYS A 37 -17.38 -6.27 -3.34
C LYS A 37 -16.64 -4.94 -3.21
N SER A 38 -17.20 -3.88 -3.80
CA SER A 38 -16.59 -2.55 -3.77
C SER A 38 -16.60 -1.93 -2.37
N ASN A 39 -17.46 -2.39 -1.45
CA ASN A 39 -17.45 -1.91 -0.07
C ASN A 39 -16.21 -2.42 0.70
N ILE A 40 -15.55 -3.49 0.24
CA ILE A 40 -14.26 -3.94 0.78
C ILE A 40 -13.19 -2.89 0.50
N VAL A 41 -13.20 -2.32 -0.70
CA VAL A 41 -12.29 -1.22 -1.08
C VAL A 41 -12.55 0.02 -0.23
N ASP A 42 -13.82 0.37 -0.01
CA ASP A 42 -14.17 1.50 0.86
C ASP A 42 -13.71 1.24 2.30
N ALA A 43 -13.88 0.02 2.82
CA ALA A 43 -13.41 -0.35 4.15
C ALA A 43 -11.90 -0.19 4.28
N LEU A 44 -11.15 -0.63 3.26
CA LEU A 44 -9.69 -0.46 3.20
C LEU A 44 -9.30 1.03 3.19
N ARG A 45 -9.92 1.86 2.36
CA ARG A 45 -9.66 3.32 2.35
C ARG A 45 -9.99 3.96 3.70
N TRP A 46 -11.10 3.56 4.30
CA TRP A 46 -11.56 4.12 5.57
C TRP A 46 -10.62 3.78 6.72
N VAL A 47 -10.13 2.54 6.83
CA VAL A 47 -9.17 2.16 7.87
C VAL A 47 -7.80 2.82 7.65
N LEU A 48 -7.42 3.12 6.40
CA LEU A 48 -6.22 3.89 6.05
C LEU A 48 -6.33 5.40 6.39
N GLY A 49 -7.48 5.85 6.90
CA GLY A 49 -7.67 7.21 7.40
C GLY A 49 -8.49 8.14 6.50
N GLU A 50 -9.14 7.62 5.46
CA GLU A 50 -10.09 8.39 4.64
C GLU A 50 -11.25 8.92 5.52
N THR A 51 -11.44 10.22 5.53
CA THR A 51 -12.50 10.92 6.30
C THR A 51 -13.58 11.50 5.41
N ASN A 52 -13.34 11.63 4.10
CA ASN A 52 -14.31 12.17 3.16
C ASN A 52 -15.35 11.09 2.81
N ALA A 53 -16.60 11.35 3.21
CA ALA A 53 -17.73 10.46 2.93
C ALA A 53 -17.91 10.21 1.41
N ARG A 54 -17.65 11.21 0.56
CA ARG A 54 -17.78 11.09 -0.90
C ARG A 54 -16.76 10.12 -1.49
N SER A 55 -15.52 10.14 -1.00
CA SER A 55 -14.47 9.17 -1.39
C SER A 55 -14.86 7.73 -1.04
N LEU A 56 -15.66 7.58 0.02
CA LEU A 56 -16.24 6.32 0.45
C LEU A 56 -17.60 6.06 -0.19
N ARG A 57 -18.04 6.83 -1.18
CA ARG A 57 -19.33 6.63 -1.87
C ARG A 57 -20.54 6.68 -0.90
N GLY A 58 -20.47 7.57 0.08
CA GLY A 58 -21.55 7.93 1.01
C GLY A 58 -21.85 9.43 0.95
N GLY A 59 -22.95 9.84 1.60
CA GLY A 59 -23.29 11.26 1.78
C GLY A 59 -22.72 11.81 3.09
N LEU A 60 -22.87 11.06 4.17
CA LEU A 60 -22.34 11.34 5.51
C LEU A 60 -21.32 10.29 5.93
N LEU A 61 -20.48 10.59 6.92
CA LEU A 61 -19.49 9.62 7.39
C LEU A 61 -20.18 8.44 8.10
N GLU A 62 -21.31 8.69 8.76
CA GLU A 62 -22.14 7.69 9.42
C GLU A 62 -22.76 6.67 8.44
N ASP A 63 -22.82 6.99 7.14
CA ASP A 63 -23.28 6.05 6.10
C ASP A 63 -22.36 4.84 5.94
N VAL A 64 -21.16 4.88 6.54
CA VAL A 64 -20.31 3.69 6.65
C VAL A 64 -20.88 2.66 7.62
N ILE A 65 -21.82 3.01 8.49
CA ILE A 65 -22.46 2.09 9.44
C ILE A 65 -23.62 1.36 8.74
N PHE A 66 -23.68 0.03 8.90
CA PHE A 66 -24.75 -0.78 8.34
C PHE A 66 -26.12 -0.23 8.74
N ASN A 67 -26.89 0.15 7.73
CA ASN A 67 -28.16 0.83 7.92
C ASN A 67 -29.38 -0.10 7.98
N GLY A 68 -29.15 -1.42 8.05
CA GLY A 68 -30.22 -2.40 8.05
C GLY A 68 -30.72 -2.74 6.65
N THR A 69 -31.67 -3.67 6.62
CA THR A 69 -32.47 -4.04 5.46
C THR A 69 -33.91 -4.24 5.92
N ASP A 70 -34.84 -4.56 5.02
CA ASP A 70 -36.22 -4.91 5.40
C ASP A 70 -36.30 -6.04 6.43
N LYS A 71 -35.27 -6.90 6.49
CA LYS A 71 -35.21 -8.06 7.40
C LYS A 71 -34.32 -7.83 8.62
N LEU A 72 -33.39 -6.88 8.56
CA LEU A 72 -32.29 -6.75 9.52
C LEU A 72 -32.25 -5.34 10.07
N ARG A 73 -32.14 -5.22 11.40
CA ARG A 73 -32.06 -3.91 12.04
C ARG A 73 -30.72 -3.23 11.75
N PRO A 74 -30.69 -1.88 11.71
CA PRO A 74 -29.43 -1.14 11.63
C PRO A 74 -28.52 -1.43 12.83
N LEU A 75 -27.21 -1.37 12.62
CA LEU A 75 -26.22 -1.49 13.69
C LEU A 75 -25.84 -0.12 14.25
N GLY A 76 -25.31 -0.10 15.47
CA GLY A 76 -24.89 1.13 16.15
C GLY A 76 -23.44 1.56 15.87
N LEU A 77 -22.63 0.68 15.29
CA LEU A 77 -21.22 0.93 15.01
C LEU A 77 -20.73 0.21 13.75
N ALA A 78 -19.71 0.79 13.12
CA ALA A 78 -18.86 0.12 12.14
C ALA A 78 -17.45 -0.01 12.72
N GLU A 79 -16.81 -1.15 12.47
CA GLU A 79 -15.43 -1.47 12.84
C GLU A 79 -14.73 -2.05 11.63
N VAL A 80 -13.55 -1.53 11.31
CA VAL A 80 -12.63 -2.12 10.34
C VAL A 80 -11.27 -2.23 10.97
N SER A 81 -10.66 -3.42 10.87
CA SER A 81 -9.30 -3.66 11.33
C SER A 81 -8.43 -4.15 10.18
N LEU A 82 -7.29 -3.50 9.99
CA LEU A 82 -6.26 -3.89 9.02
C LEU A 82 -5.08 -4.46 9.78
N THR A 83 -4.59 -5.62 9.35
CA THR A 83 -3.42 -6.25 9.94
C THR A 83 -2.30 -6.30 8.93
N ILE A 84 -1.13 -5.82 9.35
CA ILE A 84 0.09 -5.77 8.57
C ILE A 84 1.08 -6.70 9.26
N SER A 85 1.66 -7.62 8.49
CA SER A 85 2.69 -8.53 8.98
C SER A 85 3.99 -8.37 8.20
N SER A 86 5.08 -8.58 8.92
CA SER A 86 6.40 -8.78 8.36
C SER A 86 6.63 -10.26 8.09
N GLU A 87 7.38 -10.59 7.04
CA GLU A 87 7.94 -11.94 6.88
C GLU A 87 9.20 -12.12 7.72
N SER A 88 9.84 -11.01 8.10
CA SER A 88 10.93 -10.98 9.08
C SER A 88 10.39 -10.85 10.51
N ASP A 89 11.23 -11.14 11.50
CA ASP A 89 10.87 -10.97 12.92
C ASP A 89 10.60 -9.51 13.34
N SER A 90 10.90 -8.54 12.47
CA SER A 90 10.83 -7.10 12.80
C SER A 90 10.22 -6.29 11.67
N LEU A 91 9.01 -5.76 11.92
CA LEU A 91 8.34 -4.86 10.99
C LEU A 91 9.14 -3.57 10.75
N TYR A 92 9.93 -3.14 11.75
CA TYR A 92 10.84 -1.99 11.61
C TYR A 92 11.88 -2.21 10.50
N ASN A 93 12.48 -3.39 10.43
CA ASN A 93 13.54 -3.67 9.45
C ASN A 93 13.00 -3.64 8.03
N ASP A 94 11.80 -4.19 7.82
CA ASP A 94 11.12 -4.15 6.53
C ASP A 94 10.80 -2.71 6.08
N ILE A 95 10.34 -1.85 7.00
CA ILE A 95 10.05 -0.44 6.70
C ILE A 95 11.34 0.29 6.27
N VAL A 96 12.42 0.11 7.03
CA VAL A 96 13.70 0.75 6.71
C VAL A 96 14.29 0.21 5.40
N ALA A 97 14.15 -1.10 5.12
CA ALA A 97 14.59 -1.70 3.87
C ALA A 97 13.84 -1.11 2.67
N SER A 98 12.50 -1.07 2.73
CA SER A 98 11.67 -0.49 1.66
C SER A 98 11.94 1.00 1.41
N SER A 99 12.24 1.76 2.46
CA SER A 99 12.60 3.19 2.33
C SER A 99 13.91 3.37 1.57
N LYS A 100 14.92 2.52 1.84
CA LYS A 100 16.22 2.55 1.15
C LYS A 100 16.11 2.12 -0.30
N GLU A 101 15.32 1.09 -0.59
CA GLU A 101 15.06 0.65 -1.96
C GLU A 101 14.44 1.78 -2.80
N GLY A 102 13.44 2.49 -2.25
CA GLY A 102 12.84 3.65 -2.93
C GLY A 102 13.82 4.82 -3.16
N GLU A 103 14.75 5.08 -2.23
CA GLU A 103 15.80 6.08 -2.44
C GLU A 103 16.77 5.69 -3.56
N LEU A 104 17.14 4.40 -3.67
CA LEU A 104 17.98 3.91 -4.76
C LEU A 104 17.25 3.98 -6.10
N GLU A 105 15.98 3.61 -6.17
CA GLU A 105 15.18 3.68 -7.40
C GLU A 105 15.05 5.12 -7.92
N ALA A 106 14.80 6.09 -7.03
CA ALA A 106 14.74 7.50 -7.42
C ALA A 106 16.08 8.03 -7.96
N GLN A 107 17.20 7.63 -7.35
CA GLN A 107 18.54 7.98 -7.83
C GLN A 107 18.85 7.36 -9.21
N LEU A 108 18.40 6.13 -9.43
CA LEU A 108 18.51 5.45 -10.73
C LEU A 108 17.69 6.18 -11.80
N GLU A 109 16.45 6.57 -11.52
CA GLU A 109 15.61 7.32 -12.44
C GLU A 109 16.22 8.70 -12.79
N GLU A 110 16.77 9.40 -11.79
CA GLU A 110 17.47 10.67 -12.00
C GLU A 110 18.73 10.48 -12.86
N ALA A 111 19.52 9.44 -12.59
CA ALA A 111 20.71 9.11 -13.38
C ALA A 111 20.34 8.75 -14.83
N ASP A 112 19.28 7.98 -15.04
CA ASP A 112 18.78 7.63 -16.38
C ASP A 112 18.31 8.87 -17.15
N ALA A 113 17.61 9.81 -16.49
CA ALA A 113 17.23 11.08 -17.10
C ALA A 113 18.46 11.90 -17.51
N GLN A 114 19.49 11.96 -16.67
CA GLN A 114 20.77 12.62 -16.99
C GLN A 114 21.49 11.93 -18.16
N ILE A 115 21.51 10.60 -18.21
CA ILE A 115 22.09 9.82 -19.32
C ILE A 115 21.36 10.14 -20.61
N GLN A 116 20.03 10.17 -20.62
CA GLN A 116 19.25 10.51 -21.82
C GLN A 116 19.52 11.95 -22.27
N GLU A 117 19.64 12.90 -21.34
CA GLU A 117 20.00 14.27 -21.67
C GLU A 117 21.39 14.34 -22.33
N VAL A 118 22.40 13.68 -21.76
CA VAL A 118 23.76 13.63 -22.31
C VAL A 118 23.79 12.94 -23.67
N ALA A 119 23.06 11.83 -23.84
CA ALA A 119 22.94 11.12 -25.11
C ALA A 119 22.30 12.01 -26.19
N SER A 120 21.28 12.79 -25.84
CA SER A 120 20.65 13.74 -26.77
C SER A 120 21.60 14.87 -27.20
N LYS A 121 22.44 15.36 -26.28
CA LYS A 121 23.47 16.36 -26.56
C LYS A 121 24.57 15.81 -27.46
N LEU A 122 25.04 14.59 -27.20
CA LEU A 122 26.02 13.91 -28.04
C LEU A 122 25.51 13.68 -29.46
N LYS A 123 24.25 13.25 -29.60
CA LYS A 123 23.63 13.04 -30.92
C LYS A 123 23.55 14.34 -31.73
N LYS A 124 23.17 15.46 -31.10
CA LYS A 124 23.17 16.79 -31.76
C LYS A 124 24.57 17.22 -32.20
N LEU A 125 25.58 17.01 -31.36
CA LEU A 125 26.97 17.35 -31.71
C LEU A 125 27.54 16.47 -32.84
N GLN A 126 27.11 15.21 -32.91
CA GLN A 126 27.46 14.31 -34.02
C GLN A 126 26.76 14.73 -35.31
N GLU A 127 25.47 15.07 -35.28
CA GLU A 127 24.74 15.62 -36.43
C GLU A 127 25.35 16.94 -36.93
N ASP A 128 25.83 17.80 -36.02
CA ASP A 128 26.52 19.04 -36.37
C ASP A 128 27.91 18.80 -36.98
N ALA A 129 28.59 17.70 -36.59
CA ALA A 129 29.90 17.30 -37.12
C ALA A 129 29.81 16.57 -38.48
N GLU A 130 28.66 15.99 -38.82
CA GLU A 130 28.43 15.24 -40.06
C GLU A 130 27.97 16.11 -41.24
N LYS A 131 27.91 17.43 -41.09
CA LYS A 131 27.52 18.34 -42.17
C LYS A 131 28.58 18.30 -43.29
N PRO A 132 28.28 17.76 -44.49
CA PRO A 132 29.30 17.53 -45.52
C PRO A 132 29.73 18.86 -46.15
N ALA A 133 31.03 19.04 -46.36
CA ALA A 133 31.54 20.02 -47.31
C ALA A 133 31.07 19.63 -48.73
N PRO A 134 30.71 20.59 -49.60
CA PRO A 134 30.04 20.25 -50.85
C PRO A 134 31.04 19.86 -51.96
N SER A 135 31.09 18.58 -52.33
CA SER A 135 31.62 18.03 -53.60
C SER A 135 31.71 16.51 -53.48
N ALA A 136 31.50 15.63 -54.45
CA ALA A 136 30.91 15.59 -55.78
C ALA A 136 31.01 14.09 -56.18
N GLU A 137 30.12 13.62 -57.06
CA GLU A 137 30.26 12.39 -57.90
C GLU A 137 30.05 11.01 -57.21
N LEU A 138 28.98 10.28 -57.61
CA LEU A 138 28.99 9.06 -58.48
C LEU A 138 29.70 7.88 -57.77
N GLU A 139 29.03 6.76 -57.46
CA GLU A 139 28.77 5.71 -58.44
C GLU A 139 27.64 4.74 -58.00
N SER A 140 26.96 4.25 -59.02
CA SER A 140 26.07 3.09 -59.07
C SER A 140 26.84 1.77 -59.04
N GLU A 141 26.19 0.70 -58.56
CA GLU A 141 26.15 -0.69 -59.10
C GLU A 141 25.69 -1.64 -57.96
N LEU A 142 24.43 -2.08 -57.98
CA LEU A 142 23.98 -3.43 -58.40
C LEU A 142 24.55 -4.58 -57.55
N GLU A 143 23.68 -5.26 -56.80
CA GLU A 143 23.36 -6.67 -57.07
C GLU A 143 22.10 -7.12 -56.30
N GLU A 144 21.23 -7.77 -57.05
CA GLU A 144 19.92 -8.32 -56.68
C GLU A 144 20.05 -9.85 -56.76
N VAL A 145 19.72 -10.58 -55.69
CA VAL A 145 19.45 -12.02 -55.77
C VAL A 145 18.22 -12.34 -54.91
N VAL A 146 17.16 -12.69 -55.62
CA VAL A 146 15.91 -13.30 -55.12
C VAL A 146 16.06 -14.82 -55.22
N THR A 147 15.64 -15.57 -54.20
CA THR A 147 14.73 -16.73 -54.34
C THR A 147 14.18 -17.17 -52.97
N THR A 148 13.04 -17.86 -53.06
CA THR A 148 11.98 -18.08 -52.07
C THR A 148 11.89 -19.54 -51.58
N GLU A 149 11.00 -19.76 -50.60
CA GLU A 149 10.24 -20.98 -50.24
C GLU A 149 10.74 -21.87 -49.06
N ASP A 150 10.00 -21.73 -47.95
CA ASP A 150 9.19 -22.73 -47.22
C ASP A 150 9.76 -23.87 -46.33
N GLU A 151 9.15 -23.91 -45.13
CA GLU A 151 8.84 -24.98 -44.15
C GLU A 151 9.93 -25.88 -43.52
N GLU A 152 10.02 -25.87 -42.18
CA GLU A 152 9.47 -26.92 -41.29
C GLU A 152 9.85 -26.70 -39.80
N THR A 153 9.00 -27.23 -38.91
CA THR A 153 9.07 -27.18 -37.44
C THR A 153 9.88 -28.34 -36.86
N VAL A 154 10.59 -28.13 -35.74
CA VAL A 154 11.11 -29.22 -34.89
C VAL A 154 10.91 -28.91 -33.40
N VAL A 155 10.23 -29.84 -32.73
CA VAL A 155 10.04 -29.96 -31.27
C VAL A 155 11.12 -30.90 -30.71
N VAL A 156 11.72 -30.58 -29.55
CA VAL A 156 12.45 -31.55 -28.73
C VAL A 156 12.12 -31.37 -27.24
N HIS A 157 11.74 -32.48 -26.59
CA HIS A 157 11.54 -32.68 -25.16
C HIS A 157 12.79 -33.27 -24.47
N GLN A 158 13.01 -32.95 -23.18
CA GLN A 158 13.60 -33.86 -22.17
C GLN A 158 13.39 -33.25 -20.75
N HIS A 159 12.54 -33.77 -19.87
CA HIS A 159 12.65 -34.88 -18.87
C HIS A 159 13.46 -34.63 -17.56
N VAL A 160 12.68 -34.33 -16.49
CA VAL A 160 12.61 -34.86 -15.09
C VAL A 160 13.82 -35.49 -14.35
N ALA A 161 14.07 -35.02 -13.11
CA ALA A 161 14.16 -35.73 -11.79
C ALA A 161 14.81 -34.79 -10.73
N ALA A 162 14.29 -34.43 -9.55
CA ALA A 162 13.79 -35.14 -8.35
C ALA A 162 14.88 -35.62 -7.33
N ASP A 163 15.09 -34.79 -6.28
CA ASP A 163 15.25 -35.06 -4.81
C ASP A 163 16.33 -36.04 -4.24
N PRO A 164 16.59 -36.12 -2.90
CA PRO A 164 16.37 -35.22 -1.74
C PRO A 164 17.55 -35.21 -0.69
N GLU A 165 17.40 -34.49 0.44
CA GLU A 165 17.69 -34.86 1.87
C GLU A 165 17.84 -33.58 2.76
N LYS A 166 16.88 -33.25 3.64
CA LYS A 166 16.70 -33.59 5.08
C LYS A 166 17.71 -32.99 6.07
N GLU A 167 17.24 -32.19 7.04
CA GLU A 167 17.26 -32.55 8.48
C GLU A 167 16.48 -31.56 9.36
N GLU A 168 15.97 -32.09 10.47
CA GLU A 168 15.06 -31.54 11.48
C GLU A 168 15.81 -30.77 12.59
N GLY A 169 15.08 -29.99 13.40
CA GLY A 169 15.60 -29.53 14.70
C GLY A 169 14.76 -28.45 15.39
N GLU A 170 13.87 -28.89 16.28
CA GLU A 170 13.14 -28.07 17.26
C GLU A 170 14.07 -27.47 18.33
N ASN A 171 13.82 -26.25 18.81
CA ASN A 171 13.48 -26.03 20.23
C ASN A 171 13.22 -24.57 20.66
N SER A 172 12.08 -24.42 21.34
CA SER A 172 11.79 -23.66 22.57
C SER A 172 12.09 -22.15 22.71
N VAL A 173 10.99 -21.44 23.01
CA VAL A 173 10.82 -20.06 23.51
C VAL A 173 11.38 -19.87 24.94
N PRO A 174 11.72 -18.64 25.38
CA PRO A 174 10.91 -18.06 26.47
C PRO A 174 10.63 -16.53 26.37
N LEU A 175 9.36 -16.21 26.71
CA LEU A 175 8.85 -15.14 27.59
C LEU A 175 9.11 -13.64 27.32
N ARG A 176 8.00 -13.01 26.87
CA ARG A 176 7.29 -11.85 27.45
C ARG A 176 8.11 -10.60 27.86
N SER A 177 7.83 -9.51 27.16
CA SER A 177 7.59 -8.21 27.79
C SER A 177 6.33 -7.59 27.18
N SER A 178 5.28 -7.43 27.99
CA SER A 178 4.07 -6.73 27.59
C SER A 178 4.36 -5.24 27.33
N PRO A 179 3.69 -4.60 26.34
CA PRO A 179 3.79 -3.15 26.15
C PRO A 179 3.38 -2.41 27.44
N PRO A 180 3.99 -1.24 27.72
CA PRO A 180 3.86 -0.56 29.01
C PRO A 180 2.41 -0.15 29.28
N LYS A 181 1.97 -0.36 30.53
CA LYS A 181 0.69 0.14 31.05
C LYS A 181 0.75 1.66 31.17
N LEU A 182 0.06 2.38 30.29
CA LEU A 182 -0.25 3.79 30.49
C LEU A 182 -1.32 3.89 31.58
N ARG A 183 -1.01 4.64 32.65
CA ARG A 183 -1.96 4.95 33.72
C ARG A 183 -2.96 5.98 33.21
N VAL A 184 -4.24 5.66 33.40
CA VAL A 184 -5.36 6.59 33.39
C VAL A 184 -5.16 7.58 34.53
N ILE A 185 -5.20 8.87 34.22
CA ILE A 185 -5.44 9.92 35.21
C ILE A 185 -6.85 10.42 34.91
N GLU A 186 -7.78 10.16 35.82
CA GLU A 186 -9.09 10.83 35.84
C GLU A 186 -8.91 12.26 36.38
N GLY A 187 -9.53 13.22 35.70
CA GLY A 187 -9.59 14.61 36.13
C GLY A 187 -10.34 15.41 35.07
N GLY A 188 -11.65 15.51 35.24
CA GLY A 188 -12.53 16.25 34.34
C GLY A 188 -12.26 17.75 34.36
N GLU A 189 -12.71 18.43 33.31
CA GLU A 189 -13.86 19.35 33.34
C GLU A 189 -14.09 19.83 31.90
N SER A 190 -15.36 20.10 31.59
CA SER A 190 -15.84 20.77 30.38
C SER A 190 -15.07 22.07 30.08
N PHE A 191 -14.87 22.43 28.81
CA PHE A 191 -15.57 23.55 28.16
C PHE A 191 -15.05 23.86 26.74
N GLU A 192 -15.98 24.41 25.95
CA GLU A 192 -15.88 25.33 24.80
C GLU A 192 -15.32 24.87 23.44
N GLU A 193 -16.28 24.76 22.51
CA GLU A 193 -16.16 25.07 21.08
C GLU A 193 -15.38 26.37 20.83
N SER A 194 -14.38 26.31 19.97
CA SER A 194 -14.07 27.43 19.07
C SER A 194 -13.29 26.97 17.84
N HIS A 195 -13.90 27.21 16.69
CA HIS A 195 -13.30 27.49 15.38
C HIS A 195 -12.62 26.32 14.65
N GLU A 196 -13.41 25.70 13.77
CA GLU A 196 -12.92 25.03 12.57
C GLU A 196 -12.42 26.12 11.60
N GLU A 197 -11.11 26.30 11.53
CA GLU A 197 -10.49 26.83 10.32
C GLU A 197 -10.50 25.71 9.28
N GLU A 198 -11.20 25.97 8.16
CA GLU A 198 -11.05 25.23 6.92
C GLU A 198 -9.55 25.20 6.54
N ILE A 199 -8.94 24.02 6.60
CA ILE A 199 -7.64 23.79 5.99
C ILE A 199 -7.91 23.04 4.69
N ASP A 200 -7.78 23.80 3.60
CA ASP A 200 -7.76 23.32 2.22
C ASP A 200 -6.79 22.15 2.05
N ASP A 201 -7.31 21.07 1.46
CA ASP A 201 -6.56 19.99 0.85
C ASP A 201 -5.73 20.53 -0.33
N GLU A 202 -4.49 20.95 -0.11
CA GLU A 202 -3.51 21.10 -1.21
C GLU A 202 -2.08 21.24 -0.67
N GLN A 203 -1.44 20.11 -0.35
CA GLN A 203 0.00 19.79 -0.50
C GLN A 203 0.33 18.57 0.37
N GLU A 204 0.08 17.39 -0.17
CA GLU A 204 0.66 16.14 0.32
C GLU A 204 2.18 16.24 0.07
N GLN A 205 2.91 16.83 1.02
CA GLN A 205 4.36 17.00 0.95
C GLN A 205 5.00 15.66 0.61
N ALA A 206 5.79 15.65 -0.46
CA ALA A 206 6.54 14.51 -0.95
C ALA A 206 7.16 13.73 0.23
N HIS A 207 7.01 12.40 0.19
CA HIS A 207 7.56 11.46 1.14
C HIS A 207 9.04 11.78 1.40
N ASN A 208 9.34 12.50 2.48
CA ASN A 208 10.71 12.78 2.88
C ASN A 208 11.20 11.57 3.69
N PRO A 209 12.07 10.71 3.13
CA PRO A 209 12.47 9.46 3.78
C PRO A 209 13.24 9.70 5.08
N LEU A 210 13.99 10.81 5.19
CA LEU A 210 14.71 11.19 6.41
C LEU A 210 13.77 11.57 7.57
N VAL A 211 12.64 12.21 7.25
CA VAL A 211 11.61 12.55 8.25
C VAL A 211 10.89 11.28 8.72
N SER A 212 10.78 10.29 7.86
CA SER A 212 10.10 9.03 8.15
C SER A 212 10.90 8.16 9.13
N GLU A 213 12.23 8.08 8.99
CA GLU A 213 13.09 7.31 9.91
C GLU A 213 13.18 7.92 11.33
N GLN A 214 13.22 9.25 11.43
CA GLN A 214 13.21 9.94 12.73
C GLN A 214 11.90 9.68 13.49
N VAL A 215 10.77 9.83 12.80
CA VAL A 215 9.44 9.57 13.39
C VAL A 215 9.28 8.09 13.75
N LEU A 216 9.74 7.19 12.88
CA LEU A 216 9.76 5.74 13.13
C LEU A 216 10.50 5.43 14.44
N ASN A 217 11.68 6.00 14.66
CA ASN A 217 12.44 5.77 15.89
C ASN A 217 11.82 6.43 17.12
N GLN A 218 11.29 7.65 17.00
CA GLN A 218 10.75 8.39 18.15
C GLN A 218 9.40 7.86 18.64
N LYS A 219 8.48 7.54 17.71
CA LYS A 219 7.10 7.16 18.04
C LYS A 219 6.81 5.68 17.87
N PHE A 220 7.46 5.04 16.90
CA PHE A 220 7.18 3.67 16.49
C PHE A 220 8.38 2.72 16.71
N GLY A 221 9.32 3.08 17.59
CA GLY A 221 10.50 2.26 17.87
C GLY A 221 10.16 0.87 18.43
N TRP A 222 8.97 0.71 18.99
CA TRP A 222 8.43 -0.57 19.45
C TRP A 222 8.19 -1.57 18.31
N LEU A 223 8.14 -1.12 17.05
CA LEU A 223 8.06 -1.98 15.86
C LEU A 223 9.25 -2.93 15.71
N LYS A 224 10.38 -2.63 16.38
CA LYS A 224 11.57 -3.51 16.38
C LYS A 224 11.32 -4.87 17.03
N GLY A 225 10.34 -4.96 17.92
CA GLY A 225 10.03 -6.18 18.67
C GLY A 225 8.71 -6.84 18.27
N VAL A 226 8.10 -6.42 17.17
CA VAL A 226 6.86 -7.00 16.67
C VAL A 226 6.97 -7.32 15.18
N SER A 227 6.42 -8.48 14.80
CA SER A 227 6.26 -8.89 13.41
C SER A 227 4.89 -8.52 12.85
N GLU A 228 3.93 -8.13 13.69
CA GLU A 228 2.56 -7.84 13.28
C GLU A 228 1.99 -6.60 13.99
N VAL A 229 1.25 -5.79 13.24
CA VAL A 229 0.50 -4.64 13.76
C VAL A 229 -0.91 -4.66 13.22
N GLN A 230 -1.88 -4.54 14.13
CA GLN A 230 -3.29 -4.34 13.82
C GLN A 230 -3.67 -2.88 14.03
N VAL A 231 -4.20 -2.26 12.99
CA VAL A 231 -4.81 -0.94 13.01
C VAL A 231 -6.32 -1.13 13.03
N THR A 232 -7.03 -0.52 13.98
CA THR A 232 -8.49 -0.59 14.06
C THR A 232 -9.09 0.80 14.05
N ARG A 233 -10.15 0.99 13.27
CA ARG A 233 -10.99 2.20 13.28
C ARG A 233 -12.43 1.81 13.58
N ARG A 234 -13.07 2.59 14.45
CA ARG A 234 -14.50 2.48 14.77
C ARG A 234 -15.21 3.80 14.61
N LEU A 235 -16.48 3.74 14.24
CA LEU A 235 -17.40 4.87 14.25
C LEU A 235 -18.75 4.43 14.79
N TYR A 236 -19.28 5.20 15.72
CA TYR A 236 -20.58 5.00 16.35
C TYR A 236 -21.61 5.96 15.73
N ARG A 237 -22.89 5.59 15.80
CA ARG A 237 -23.99 6.48 15.35
C ARG A 237 -24.10 7.79 16.14
N SER A 238 -23.45 7.88 17.29
CA SER A 238 -23.31 9.14 18.03
C SER A 238 -22.39 10.15 17.35
N GLY A 239 -21.65 9.75 16.31
CA GLY A 239 -20.56 10.53 15.70
C GLY A 239 -19.20 10.30 16.36
N GLU A 240 -19.17 9.56 17.49
CA GLU A 240 -17.93 9.21 18.17
C GLU A 240 -17.09 8.25 17.32
N ALA A 241 -15.77 8.49 17.26
CA ALA A 241 -14.82 7.65 16.55
C ALA A 241 -13.69 7.19 17.47
N GLU A 242 -13.33 5.92 17.38
CA GLU A 242 -12.20 5.34 18.12
C GLU A 242 -11.16 4.77 17.16
N PHE A 243 -9.90 4.86 17.58
CA PHE A 243 -8.76 4.41 16.79
C PHE A 243 -7.82 3.61 17.69
N PHE A 244 -7.27 2.53 17.15
CA PHE A 244 -6.37 1.67 17.91
C PHE A 244 -5.19 1.21 17.06
N LEU A 245 -4.01 1.17 17.70
CA LEU A 245 -2.83 0.43 17.25
C LEU A 245 -2.58 -0.71 18.23
N ASN A 246 -2.69 -1.96 17.77
CA ASN A 246 -2.57 -3.15 18.62
C ASN A 246 -3.45 -3.06 19.88
N ARG A 247 -4.72 -2.65 19.71
CA ARG A 247 -5.70 -2.42 20.78
C ARG A 247 -5.34 -1.29 21.76
N THR A 248 -4.26 -0.56 21.52
CA THR A 248 -3.90 0.63 22.29
C THR A 248 -4.62 1.82 21.66
N PRO A 249 -5.46 2.56 22.40
CA PRO A 249 -6.14 3.74 21.89
C PRO A 249 -5.14 4.76 21.36
N CYS A 250 -5.46 5.37 20.22
CA CYS A 250 -4.66 6.42 19.60
C CYS A 250 -5.57 7.46 18.92
N ARG A 251 -4.98 8.50 18.31
CA ARG A 251 -5.71 9.49 17.52
C ARG A 251 -5.67 9.11 16.04
N LEU A 252 -6.61 9.64 15.26
CA LEU A 252 -6.57 9.51 13.79
C LEU A 252 -5.26 10.01 13.19
N ARG A 253 -4.70 11.10 13.75
CA ARG A 253 -3.39 11.64 13.33
C ARG A 253 -2.27 10.61 13.51
N ASP A 254 -2.29 9.84 14.60
CA ASP A 254 -1.28 8.82 14.87
C ASP A 254 -1.40 7.65 13.87
N LEU A 255 -2.63 7.27 13.49
CA LEU A 255 -2.85 6.29 12.43
C LEU A 255 -2.34 6.77 11.08
N LYS A 256 -2.69 8.00 10.67
CA LYS A 256 -2.21 8.59 9.41
C LYS A 256 -0.69 8.68 9.39
N GLU A 257 -0.07 9.08 10.51
CA GLU A 257 1.38 9.15 10.65
C GLU A 257 2.02 7.75 10.62
N PHE A 258 1.42 6.76 11.26
CA PHE A 258 1.85 5.36 11.19
C PHE A 258 1.85 4.86 9.75
N PHE A 259 0.74 5.01 9.02
CA PHE A 259 0.63 4.59 7.62
C PHE A 259 1.64 5.30 6.71
N ARG A 260 1.87 6.60 6.94
CA ARG A 260 2.91 7.36 6.24
C ARG A 260 4.30 6.78 6.46
N VAL A 261 4.66 6.49 7.71
CA VAL A 261 5.98 5.91 8.06
C VAL A 261 6.14 4.50 7.50
N VAL A 262 5.06 3.73 7.51
CA VAL A 262 5.03 2.35 7.07
C VAL A 262 5.00 2.24 5.53
N GLY A 263 4.80 3.35 4.81
CA GLY A 263 4.73 3.37 3.35
C GLY A 263 3.44 2.75 2.78
N ILE A 264 2.43 2.51 3.61
CA ILE A 264 1.11 2.04 3.16
C ILE A 264 0.18 3.25 3.04
N SER A 265 -0.25 3.54 1.83
CA SER A 265 -1.29 4.51 1.51
C SER A 265 -2.36 3.84 0.63
N ALA A 266 -3.45 4.56 0.37
CA ALA A 266 -4.44 4.14 -0.63
C ALA A 266 -3.82 3.92 -2.02
N ARG A 267 -2.66 4.53 -2.31
CA ARG A 267 -1.88 4.31 -3.54
C ARG A 267 -1.08 3.00 -3.56
N THR A 268 -0.80 2.40 -2.40
CA THR A 268 -0.05 1.13 -2.30
C THR A 268 -0.88 -0.06 -2.80
N PHE A 269 -2.20 0.11 -2.95
CA PHE A 269 -3.07 -0.92 -3.50
C PHE A 269 -3.48 -0.56 -4.93
N THR A 270 -3.11 -1.40 -5.90
CA THR A 270 -3.72 -1.35 -7.22
C THR A 270 -5.09 -2.01 -7.16
N ILE A 271 -6.14 -1.20 -7.14
CA ILE A 271 -7.52 -1.68 -7.13
C ILE A 271 -8.06 -1.64 -8.54
N VAL A 272 -8.16 -2.82 -9.16
CA VAL A 272 -8.80 -2.98 -10.47
C VAL A 272 -10.25 -3.39 -10.22
N ALA A 273 -11.17 -2.46 -10.46
CA ALA A 273 -12.60 -2.73 -10.42
C ALA A 273 -13.13 -2.87 -11.86
N GLN A 274 -13.95 -3.89 -12.09
CA GLN A 274 -14.74 -3.96 -13.31
C GLN A 274 -15.87 -2.92 -13.21
N GLY A 275 -15.92 -2.01 -14.19
CA GLY A 275 -16.99 -1.02 -14.34
C GLY A 275 -18.35 -1.63 -14.64
#